data_AF-A0A4Y7SPU0-F1
#
_entry.id   AF-A0A4Y7SPU0-F1
#
_cell.length_a   1.000
_cell.length_b   1.000
_cell.length_c   1.000
_cell.angle_alpha   90.00
_cell.angle_beta   90.00
_cell.angle_gamma   90.00
#
_symmetry.space_group_name_H-M   'P 1'
#
loop_
_entity.id
_entity.type
_entity.pdbx_description
1 polymer ?
#
loop_
_entity_poly.entity_id
_entity_poly.type
_entity_poly.pdbx_seq_one_letter_code
_entity_poly.pdbx_strand_id
1 'polypeptide(L)'
;MSGKLASSYSAWQKLQQIYDTEHSKLVLKDLFAQDPQRFSKFSKSYTAPSNPDTTILVDYSKNLVTEPILDTLLSLAREAGVEHWRDEMFSGKHINNSEDRAVLHVALRNFDDFKIQEEGVNEVDGVLAHIKEFTEAVRSGAWKGYTGKAIDTIVNIGIGGSDLGPVMVTEALKPYAKRDLKAHFVSNIDGTHIAETLRECNPETTLFIIASKTFTTQETITNAESAKAWFLKTAKDQAHVAKHFVALSTNTKAVTAFGISESNMFQFWDWVGGRYSLWSAIGLSIALVIGYENFEALLKGAHGMDKHFKETPLENNLPVLLAVLGVWYNDFYGAQTHALLPYDQYLHKFADYFQQGDMESNGKSVTKLGEKVSYQTGPIIWGASGTNGQHSFYQLVHQGTKIIPADFIAPATTHNPIEHSKHHRILLSNYFAQPEALAFGKTEEAVRKELGPNAQEEVVKSKVFDGNRPTNSIMFPLLTPEVLGALIALYEHKIFTQGVIWGINSFDQMGVELGKVLAKNILAQLEKPDDVVGHDSSTTGLIHQYQKWRKE
;
A
#
# COMPACT_ATOMS: atom_id res chain seq x y z
N MET A 1 9.43 -0.97 -20.54
CA MET A 1 10.72 -0.85 -19.84
C MET A 1 11.80 -1.38 -20.77
N SER A 2 13.07 -0.97 -20.64
CA SER A 2 14.14 -1.48 -21.51
C SER A 2 14.25 -3.01 -21.44
N GLY A 3 13.82 -3.61 -20.30
CA GLY A 3 13.87 -5.04 -20.01
C GLY A 3 15.29 -5.60 -19.92
N LYS A 4 16.28 -4.71 -20.06
CA LYS A 4 17.71 -4.94 -19.87
C LYS A 4 17.98 -5.20 -18.38
N LEU A 5 18.85 -6.16 -18.09
CA LEU A 5 19.30 -6.46 -16.73
C LEU A 5 19.92 -5.22 -16.08
N ALA A 6 19.46 -4.87 -14.88
CA ALA A 6 19.96 -3.72 -14.13
C ALA A 6 21.49 -3.77 -13.90
N SER A 7 22.01 -4.98 -13.67
CA SER A 7 23.45 -5.25 -13.50
C SER A 7 24.33 -4.92 -14.70
N SER A 8 23.73 -4.66 -15.87
CA SER A 8 24.45 -4.30 -17.11
C SER A 8 24.48 -2.79 -17.39
N TYR A 9 23.93 -1.96 -16.51
CA TYR A 9 24.09 -0.51 -16.54
C TYR A 9 25.47 -0.10 -16.01
N SER A 10 26.07 0.93 -16.62
CA SER A 10 27.38 1.44 -16.18
C SER A 10 27.29 2.03 -14.78
N ALA A 11 26.20 2.73 -14.48
CA ALA A 11 25.95 3.26 -13.14
C ALA A 11 25.83 2.15 -12.09
N TRP A 12 25.24 1.00 -12.42
CA TRP A 12 25.16 -0.15 -11.52
C TRP A 12 26.55 -0.71 -11.18
N GLN A 13 27.39 -0.93 -12.19
CA GLN A 13 28.75 -1.41 -12.00
C GLN A 13 29.59 -0.45 -11.15
N LYS A 14 29.42 0.87 -11.39
CA LYS A 14 30.05 1.91 -10.59
C LYS A 14 29.55 1.89 -9.13
N LEU A 15 28.25 1.70 -8.89
CA LEU A 15 27.70 1.56 -7.53
C LEU A 15 28.26 0.33 -6.82
N GLN A 16 28.41 -0.80 -7.51
CA GLN A 16 29.03 -1.99 -6.95
C GLN A 16 30.48 -1.69 -6.54
N GLN A 17 31.26 -1.04 -7.40
CA GLN A 17 32.63 -0.65 -7.08
C GLN A 17 32.69 0.30 -5.87
N ILE A 18 31.80 1.29 -5.81
CA ILE A 18 31.70 2.20 -4.66
C ILE A 18 31.35 1.41 -3.40
N TYR A 19 30.36 0.51 -3.46
CA TYR A 19 30.02 -0.34 -2.32
C TYR A 19 31.23 -1.15 -1.85
N ASP A 20 31.89 -1.88 -2.74
CA ASP A 20 33.03 -2.75 -2.41
C ASP A 20 34.20 -1.98 -1.77
N THR A 21 34.38 -0.70 -2.11
CA THR A 21 35.55 0.10 -1.69
C THR A 21 35.26 1.13 -0.58
N GLU A 22 34.01 1.54 -0.40
CA GLU A 22 33.63 2.66 0.47
C GLU A 22 32.60 2.31 1.54
N HIS A 23 31.78 1.24 1.41
CA HIS A 23 30.63 1.02 2.32
C HIS A 23 31.02 0.97 3.80
N SER A 24 32.19 0.40 4.12
CA SER A 24 32.70 0.28 5.50
C SER A 24 33.15 1.60 6.11
N LYS A 25 33.34 2.64 5.28
CA LYS A 25 33.71 4.00 5.70
C LYS A 25 32.49 4.91 5.90
N LEU A 26 31.31 4.46 5.47
CA LEU A 26 30.07 5.23 5.61
C LEU A 26 29.56 5.08 7.05
N VAL A 27 29.87 6.07 7.87
CA VAL A 27 29.42 6.17 9.27
C VAL A 27 28.56 7.42 9.42
N LEU A 28 27.27 7.25 9.71
CA LEU A 28 26.29 8.35 9.82
C LEU A 28 26.78 9.46 10.76
N LYS A 29 27.31 9.10 11.93
CA LYS A 29 27.87 10.06 12.88
C LYS A 29 28.93 10.97 12.25
N ASP A 30 29.83 10.40 11.46
CA ASP A 30 30.91 11.14 10.81
C ASP A 30 30.39 11.96 9.63
N LEU A 31 29.46 11.41 8.84
CA LEU A 31 28.82 12.12 7.73
C LEU A 31 28.08 13.38 8.19
N PHE A 32 27.42 13.35 9.34
CA PHE A 32 26.79 14.53 9.94
C PHE A 32 27.81 15.49 10.56
N ALA A 33 28.88 15.00 11.17
CA ALA A 33 29.93 15.84 11.74
C ALA A 33 30.72 16.61 10.67
N GLN A 34 30.92 16.00 9.49
CA GLN A 34 31.66 16.58 8.36
C GLN A 34 30.84 17.60 7.57
N ASP A 35 29.51 17.50 7.58
CA ASP A 35 28.61 18.40 6.85
C ASP A 35 27.47 18.94 7.74
N PRO A 36 27.64 20.10 8.37
CA PRO A 36 26.58 20.75 9.15
C PRO A 36 25.30 21.07 8.36
N GLN A 37 25.37 21.10 7.03
CA GLN A 37 24.24 21.36 6.14
C GLN A 37 23.62 20.07 5.57
N ARG A 38 24.04 18.89 6.05
CA ARG A 38 23.58 17.60 5.53
C ARG A 38 22.06 17.47 5.47
N PHE A 39 21.33 17.90 6.50
CA PHE A 39 19.87 17.91 6.47
C PHE A 39 19.33 18.69 5.25
N SER A 40 19.79 19.93 5.06
CA SER A 40 19.32 20.79 3.97
C SER A 40 19.66 20.24 2.58
N LYS A 41 20.77 19.51 2.44
CA LYS A 41 21.16 18.86 1.18
C LYS A 41 20.41 17.57 0.90
N PHE A 42 20.15 16.77 1.94
CA PHE A 42 19.54 15.44 1.88
C PHE A 42 18.11 15.43 2.43
N SER A 43 17.39 16.53 2.24
CA SER A 43 15.95 16.61 2.45
C SER A 43 15.29 17.38 1.32
N LYS A 44 14.06 17.01 0.99
CA LYS A 44 13.25 17.68 -0.02
C LYS A 44 11.81 17.75 0.45
N SER A 45 11.11 18.80 0.05
CA SER A 45 9.69 18.96 0.33
C SER A 45 8.91 19.05 -0.97
N TYR A 46 7.75 18.42 -0.97
CA TYR A 46 6.68 18.70 -1.92
C TYR A 46 5.63 19.54 -1.20
N THR A 47 5.18 20.62 -1.83
CA THR A 47 4.05 21.42 -1.37
C THR A 47 3.10 21.57 -2.55
N ALA A 48 1.85 21.14 -2.38
CA ALA A 48 0.87 21.23 -3.44
C ALA A 48 0.60 22.71 -3.79
N PRO A 49 0.69 23.11 -5.07
CA PRO A 49 0.40 24.50 -5.47
C PRO A 49 -1.03 24.94 -5.16
N SER A 50 -1.97 23.99 -5.18
CA SER A 50 -3.40 24.24 -4.92
C SER A 50 -3.75 24.35 -3.43
N ASN A 51 -2.92 23.78 -2.54
CA ASN A 51 -3.16 23.78 -1.10
C ASN A 51 -1.83 23.63 -0.33
N PRO A 52 -1.27 24.72 0.22
CA PRO A 52 0.00 24.67 0.95
C PRO A 52 0.00 23.75 2.18
N ASP A 53 -1.18 23.49 2.77
CA ASP A 53 -1.30 22.55 3.89
C ASP A 53 -1.06 21.09 3.46
N THR A 54 -1.15 20.82 2.16
CA THR A 54 -0.72 19.58 1.53
C THR A 54 0.78 19.65 1.23
N THR A 55 1.57 19.53 2.30
CA THR A 55 3.03 19.49 2.27
C THR A 55 3.56 18.16 2.80
N ILE A 56 4.55 17.59 2.13
CA ILE A 56 5.29 16.40 2.58
C ILE A 56 6.79 16.73 2.55
N LEU A 57 7.42 16.69 3.72
CA LEU A 57 8.87 16.69 3.87
C LEU A 57 9.37 15.24 3.86
N VAL A 58 10.39 14.96 3.07
CA VAL A 58 11.18 13.73 3.13
C VAL A 58 12.61 14.09 3.52
N ASP A 59 12.97 13.78 4.76
CA ASP A 59 14.34 13.81 5.25
C ASP A 59 14.97 12.44 5.04
N TYR A 60 15.93 12.37 4.11
CA TYR A 60 16.72 11.18 3.83
C TYR A 60 18.19 11.37 4.23
N SER A 61 18.49 12.34 5.10
CA SER A 61 19.86 12.64 5.54
C SER A 61 20.49 11.55 6.41
N LYS A 62 19.67 10.77 7.11
CA LYS A 62 20.09 9.60 7.91
C LYS A 62 20.22 8.32 7.08
N ASN A 63 20.64 8.47 5.82
CA ASN A 63 21.00 7.36 4.95
C ASN A 63 22.50 7.30 4.73
N LEU A 64 23.01 6.08 4.48
CA LEU A 64 24.42 5.78 4.20
C LEU A 64 24.78 6.18 2.77
N VAL A 65 24.72 7.48 2.48
CA VAL A 65 24.95 8.07 1.17
C VAL A 65 25.74 9.38 1.26
N THR A 66 26.54 9.64 0.24
CA THR A 66 27.20 10.93 -0.03
C THR A 66 26.64 11.53 -1.32
N GLU A 67 26.97 12.78 -1.64
CA GLU A 67 26.53 13.41 -2.90
C GLU A 67 26.99 12.58 -4.12
N PRO A 68 28.25 12.10 -4.23
CA PRO A 68 28.67 11.24 -5.33
C PRO A 68 27.91 9.91 -5.46
N ILE A 69 27.53 9.30 -4.33
CA ILE A 69 26.70 8.07 -4.31
C ILE A 69 25.31 8.39 -4.85
N LEU A 70 24.68 9.45 -4.34
CA LEU A 70 23.35 9.88 -4.77
C LEU A 70 23.32 10.24 -6.26
N ASP A 71 24.33 10.96 -6.76
CA ASP A 71 24.43 11.30 -8.19
C ASP A 71 24.57 10.05 -9.06
N THR A 72 25.31 9.04 -8.59
CA THR A 72 25.46 7.77 -9.30
C THR A 72 24.16 6.96 -9.28
N LEU A 73 23.43 6.95 -8.16
CA LEU A 73 22.10 6.37 -8.04
C LEU A 73 21.07 7.03 -8.98
N LEU A 74 21.10 8.36 -9.07
CA LEU A 74 20.25 9.11 -10.01
C LEU A 74 20.67 8.85 -11.47
N SER A 75 21.96 8.65 -11.74
CA SER A 75 22.45 8.23 -13.06
C SER A 75 21.93 6.86 -13.44
N LEU A 76 21.85 5.91 -12.50
CA LEU A 76 21.21 4.60 -12.72
C LEU A 76 19.74 4.74 -13.13
N ALA A 77 18.98 5.61 -12.45
CA ALA A 77 17.58 5.89 -12.83
C ALA A 77 17.47 6.47 -14.26
N ARG A 78 18.39 7.35 -14.66
CA ARG A 78 18.46 7.89 -16.02
C ARG A 78 18.84 6.82 -17.05
N GLU A 79 19.85 5.99 -16.77
CA GLU A 79 20.27 4.88 -17.64
C GLU A 79 19.17 3.83 -17.82
N ALA A 80 18.37 3.57 -16.79
CA ALA A 80 17.20 2.69 -16.87
C ALA A 80 16.01 3.31 -17.64
N GLY A 81 16.07 4.60 -17.96
CA GLY A 81 15.04 5.32 -18.69
C GLY A 81 13.78 5.61 -17.87
N VAL A 82 13.92 5.88 -16.57
CA VAL A 82 12.78 6.16 -15.67
C VAL A 82 11.87 7.27 -16.21
N GLU A 83 12.45 8.37 -16.71
CA GLU A 83 11.68 9.49 -17.28
C GLU A 83 10.88 9.07 -18.51
N HIS A 84 11.50 8.31 -19.43
CA HIS A 84 10.83 7.79 -20.61
C HIS A 84 9.67 6.85 -20.23
N TRP A 85 9.90 5.88 -19.36
CA TRP A 85 8.85 4.93 -18.98
C TRP A 85 7.73 5.55 -18.17
N ARG A 86 8.04 6.58 -17.37
CA ARG A 86 7.04 7.41 -16.73
C ARG A 86 6.16 8.07 -17.79
N ASP A 87 6.74 8.70 -18.79
CA ASP A 87 5.95 9.38 -19.82
C ASP A 87 5.12 8.41 -20.66
N GLU A 88 5.63 7.20 -20.93
CA GLU A 88 4.85 6.11 -21.53
C GLU A 88 3.64 5.73 -20.66
N MET A 89 3.83 5.52 -19.34
CA MET A 89 2.74 5.24 -18.40
C MET A 89 1.65 6.32 -18.48
N PHE A 90 2.04 7.59 -18.36
CA PHE A 90 1.11 8.72 -18.36
C PHE A 90 0.45 8.96 -19.73
N SER A 91 1.00 8.44 -20.82
CA SER A 91 0.41 8.59 -22.15
C SER A 91 -0.65 7.52 -22.49
N GLY A 92 -0.77 6.48 -21.66
CA GLY A 92 -1.66 5.33 -21.93
C GLY A 92 -0.99 4.19 -22.69
N LYS A 93 0.34 4.21 -22.85
CA LYS A 93 1.04 3.11 -23.53
C LYS A 93 0.92 1.82 -22.75
N HIS A 94 0.87 0.71 -23.49
CA HIS A 94 0.73 -0.63 -22.95
C HIS A 94 2.03 -1.11 -22.30
N ILE A 95 2.39 -0.51 -21.17
CA ILE A 95 3.62 -0.86 -20.47
C ILE A 95 3.50 -2.17 -19.68
N ASN A 96 2.29 -2.65 -19.39
CA ASN A 96 2.07 -4.00 -18.87
C ASN A 96 2.08 -5.00 -20.04
N ASN A 97 3.28 -5.45 -20.40
CA ASN A 97 3.50 -6.20 -21.64
C ASN A 97 3.04 -7.66 -21.59
N SER A 98 3.00 -8.28 -20.40
CA SER A 98 2.55 -9.68 -20.26
C SER A 98 1.04 -9.83 -20.47
N GLU A 99 0.27 -8.77 -20.23
CA GLU A 99 -1.19 -8.75 -20.38
C GLU A 99 -1.65 -7.84 -21.52
N ASP A 100 -0.73 -7.16 -22.21
CA ASP A 100 -0.98 -6.15 -23.23
C ASP A 100 -1.98 -5.07 -22.77
N ARG A 101 -1.65 -4.40 -21.66
CA ARG A 101 -2.52 -3.36 -21.06
C ARG A 101 -1.78 -2.06 -20.79
N ALA A 102 -2.51 -0.95 -20.93
CA ALA A 102 -2.14 0.31 -20.31
C ALA A 102 -2.10 0.20 -18.77
N VAL A 103 -1.46 1.17 -18.12
CA VAL A 103 -1.37 1.26 -16.66
C VAL A 103 -1.69 2.69 -16.25
N LEU A 104 -2.93 2.92 -15.80
CA LEU A 104 -3.51 4.25 -15.80
C LEU A 104 -4.25 4.61 -14.51
N HIS A 105 -3.76 4.17 -13.35
CA HIS A 105 -4.29 4.65 -12.07
C HIS A 105 -4.18 6.18 -11.92
N VAL A 106 -3.25 6.83 -12.62
CA VAL A 106 -3.16 8.29 -12.74
C VAL A 106 -4.34 8.91 -13.48
N ALA A 107 -4.99 8.19 -14.41
CA ALA A 107 -6.18 8.69 -15.12
C ALA A 107 -7.40 8.81 -14.22
N LEU A 108 -7.51 7.95 -13.18
CA LEU A 108 -8.61 7.94 -12.21
C LEU A 108 -8.67 9.20 -11.33
N ARG A 109 -7.60 9.97 -11.34
CA ARG A 109 -7.38 11.16 -10.52
C ARG A 109 -6.81 12.31 -11.35
N ASN A 110 -6.96 12.26 -12.66
CA ASN A 110 -6.48 13.30 -13.56
C ASN A 110 -7.52 14.43 -13.65
N PHE A 111 -7.16 15.63 -13.21
CA PHE A 111 -8.01 16.82 -13.33
C PHE A 111 -7.66 17.62 -14.59
N ASP A 112 -7.74 16.97 -15.76
CA ASP A 112 -7.48 17.52 -17.10
C ASP A 112 -6.05 18.00 -17.41
N ASP A 113 -5.07 17.74 -16.54
CA ASP A 113 -3.68 18.14 -16.76
C ASP A 113 -2.91 17.16 -17.68
N PHE A 114 -3.32 15.89 -17.72
CA PHE A 114 -2.65 14.87 -18.54
C PHE A 114 -3.52 14.49 -19.74
N LYS A 115 -2.90 14.51 -20.93
CA LYS A 115 -3.52 14.00 -22.15
C LYS A 115 -3.21 12.51 -22.29
N ILE A 116 -4.21 11.68 -22.05
CA ILE A 116 -4.09 10.22 -22.03
C ILE A 116 -4.95 9.64 -23.15
N GLN A 117 -4.35 8.80 -24.01
CA GLN A 117 -5.05 8.18 -25.13
C GLN A 117 -5.21 6.68 -24.85
N GLU A 118 -6.33 6.30 -24.25
CA GLU A 118 -6.69 4.90 -23.99
C GLU A 118 -8.22 4.77 -23.86
N GLU A 119 -8.78 3.63 -24.25
CA GLU A 119 -10.22 3.36 -24.13
C GLU A 119 -10.67 3.44 -22.66
N GLY A 120 -11.85 4.01 -22.44
CA GLY A 120 -12.44 4.17 -21.11
C GLY A 120 -11.91 5.36 -20.29
N VAL A 121 -10.83 6.03 -20.68
CA VAL A 121 -10.32 7.21 -19.94
C VAL A 121 -11.36 8.34 -19.88
N ASN A 122 -12.06 8.61 -20.98
CA ASN A 122 -13.09 9.65 -21.03
C ASN A 122 -14.38 9.30 -20.24
N GLU A 123 -14.48 8.07 -19.72
CA GLU A 123 -15.62 7.59 -18.92
C GLU A 123 -15.40 7.79 -17.42
N VAL A 124 -14.17 8.09 -16.99
CA VAL A 124 -13.78 8.28 -15.57
C VAL A 124 -14.68 9.31 -14.87
N ASP A 125 -14.86 10.48 -15.47
CA ASP A 125 -15.67 11.55 -14.89
C ASP A 125 -17.13 11.15 -14.70
N GLY A 126 -17.68 10.36 -15.64
CA GLY A 126 -19.03 9.82 -15.54
C GLY A 126 -19.19 8.87 -14.35
N VAL A 127 -18.21 7.99 -14.13
CA VAL A 127 -18.21 7.08 -12.98
C VAL A 127 -18.05 7.86 -11.66
N LEU A 128 -17.15 8.85 -11.61
CA LEU A 128 -16.96 9.70 -10.44
C LEU A 128 -18.22 10.50 -10.10
N ALA A 129 -18.89 11.06 -11.10
CA ALA A 129 -20.19 11.72 -10.93
C ALA A 129 -21.27 10.77 -10.40
N HIS A 130 -21.29 9.53 -10.89
CA HIS A 130 -22.21 8.51 -10.38
C HIS A 130 -21.90 8.12 -8.92
N ILE A 131 -20.62 7.98 -8.54
CA ILE A 131 -20.21 7.77 -7.15
C ILE A 131 -20.71 8.94 -6.28
N LYS A 132 -20.54 10.18 -6.74
CA LYS A 132 -21.03 11.36 -6.03
C LYS A 132 -22.54 11.29 -5.77
N GLU A 133 -23.33 11.12 -6.82
CA GLU A 133 -24.80 11.04 -6.73
C GLU A 133 -25.24 9.94 -5.76
N PHE A 134 -24.69 8.73 -5.92
CA PHE A 134 -25.04 7.59 -5.09
C PHE A 134 -24.66 7.81 -3.62
N THR A 135 -23.44 8.28 -3.36
CA THR A 135 -22.97 8.51 -1.99
C THR A 135 -23.76 9.62 -1.29
N GLU A 136 -24.13 10.69 -1.99
CA GLU A 136 -25.03 11.72 -1.47
C GLU A 136 -26.42 11.16 -1.15
N ALA A 137 -26.99 10.32 -2.02
CA ALA A 137 -28.29 9.69 -1.80
C ALA A 137 -28.27 8.79 -0.55
N VAL A 138 -27.23 7.97 -0.38
CA VAL A 138 -27.09 7.11 0.81
C VAL A 138 -26.84 7.92 2.08
N ARG A 139 -25.89 8.85 2.06
CA ARG A 139 -25.48 9.63 3.24
C ARG A 139 -26.54 10.61 3.73
N SER A 140 -27.37 11.15 2.82
CA SER A 140 -28.53 11.98 3.18
C SER A 140 -29.71 11.17 3.71
N GLY A 141 -29.70 9.84 3.53
CA GLY A 141 -30.80 8.96 3.83
C GLY A 141 -31.93 9.01 2.80
N ALA A 142 -31.73 9.63 1.63
CA ALA A 142 -32.66 9.58 0.52
C ALA A 142 -32.78 8.16 -0.06
N TRP A 143 -31.65 7.44 -0.16
CA TRP A 143 -31.64 6.01 -0.46
C TRP A 143 -32.28 5.23 0.69
N LYS A 144 -33.35 4.49 0.39
CA LYS A 144 -34.09 3.69 1.37
C LYS A 144 -33.88 2.21 1.15
N GLY A 145 -33.72 1.49 2.25
CA GLY A 145 -33.84 0.04 2.28
C GLY A 145 -35.25 -0.44 1.92
N TYR A 146 -35.44 -1.74 1.87
CA TYR A 146 -36.68 -2.36 1.38
C TYR A 146 -37.92 -2.01 2.22
N THR A 147 -37.74 -1.67 3.50
CA THR A 147 -38.81 -1.23 4.42
C THR A 147 -38.98 0.30 4.50
N GLY A 148 -38.24 1.07 3.69
CA GLY A 148 -38.32 2.54 3.69
C GLY A 148 -37.39 3.23 4.70
N LYS A 149 -36.59 2.47 5.47
CA LYS A 149 -35.59 3.01 6.41
C LYS A 149 -34.34 3.51 5.66
N ALA A 150 -33.65 4.50 6.23
CA ALA A 150 -32.36 4.94 5.71
C ALA A 150 -31.27 3.89 6.00
N ILE A 151 -30.24 3.84 5.16
CA ILE A 151 -29.07 3.00 5.37
C ILE A 151 -28.19 3.59 6.48
N ASP A 152 -27.80 2.76 7.44
CA ASP A 152 -26.89 3.12 8.54
C ASP A 152 -25.64 2.24 8.59
N THR A 153 -25.57 1.21 7.73
CA THR A 153 -24.50 0.23 7.71
C THR A 153 -24.12 -0.09 6.27
N ILE A 154 -22.83 -0.06 5.95
CA ILE A 154 -22.29 -0.55 4.68
C ILE A 154 -21.36 -1.74 4.93
N VAL A 155 -21.36 -2.70 4.01
CA VAL A 155 -20.47 -3.85 4.02
C VAL A 155 -19.81 -3.97 2.65
N ASN A 156 -18.52 -3.67 2.57
CA ASN A 156 -17.73 -3.94 1.37
C ASN A 156 -17.30 -5.41 1.36
N ILE A 157 -17.59 -6.13 0.28
CA ILE A 157 -17.19 -7.52 0.08
C ILE A 157 -16.24 -7.58 -1.11
N GLY A 158 -14.96 -7.86 -0.84
CA GLY A 158 -13.89 -7.87 -1.84
C GLY A 158 -12.61 -8.41 -1.21
N ILE A 159 -11.63 -8.85 -2.02
CA ILE A 159 -10.35 -9.37 -1.51
C ILE A 159 -9.15 -8.72 -2.21
N GLY A 160 -8.02 -8.61 -1.52
CA GLY A 160 -6.79 -8.00 -2.04
C GLY A 160 -7.02 -6.53 -2.38
N GLY A 161 -6.85 -6.17 -3.66
CA GLY A 161 -6.97 -4.79 -4.12
C GLY A 161 -8.38 -4.20 -3.95
N SER A 162 -9.41 -5.04 -3.93
CA SER A 162 -10.80 -4.66 -3.67
C SER A 162 -11.14 -4.47 -2.19
N ASP A 163 -10.15 -4.59 -1.28
CA ASP A 163 -10.32 -4.56 0.16
C ASP A 163 -9.30 -3.64 0.86
N LEU A 164 -8.01 -3.92 0.69
CA LEU A 164 -6.93 -3.30 1.47
C LEU A 164 -6.89 -1.76 1.31
N GLY A 165 -7.10 -1.26 0.10
CA GLY A 165 -7.17 0.18 -0.17
C GLY A 165 -8.35 0.85 0.58
N PRO A 166 -9.59 0.41 0.33
CA PRO A 166 -10.76 0.86 1.09
C PRO A 166 -10.63 0.79 2.61
N VAL A 167 -10.13 -0.33 3.15
CA VAL A 167 -9.89 -0.50 4.59
C VAL A 167 -8.88 0.53 5.09
N MET A 168 -7.71 0.61 4.46
CA MET A 168 -6.64 1.51 4.91
C MET A 168 -7.07 2.97 4.89
N VAL A 169 -7.72 3.42 3.81
CA VAL A 169 -8.13 4.82 3.67
C VAL A 169 -9.24 5.19 4.66
N THR A 170 -10.24 4.33 4.85
CA THR A 170 -11.33 4.62 5.81
C THR A 170 -10.84 4.58 7.27
N GLU A 171 -9.86 3.75 7.60
CA GLU A 171 -9.17 3.79 8.89
C GLU A 171 -8.34 5.07 9.05
N ALA A 172 -7.55 5.43 8.04
CA ALA A 172 -6.69 6.62 8.04
C ALA A 172 -7.48 7.94 8.13
N LEU A 173 -8.63 8.02 7.45
CA LEU A 173 -9.48 9.20 7.36
C LEU A 173 -10.71 9.13 8.28
N LYS A 174 -10.68 8.26 9.29
CA LYS A 174 -11.74 8.13 10.29
C LYS A 174 -12.15 9.46 10.97
N PRO A 175 -11.28 10.46 11.18
CA PRO A 175 -11.69 11.81 11.62
C PRO A 175 -12.75 12.48 10.74
N TYR A 176 -12.75 12.18 9.44
CA TYR A 176 -13.64 12.74 8.41
C TYR A 176 -14.89 11.90 8.17
N ALA A 177 -15.01 10.75 8.83
CA ALA A 177 -16.10 9.81 8.63
C ALA A 177 -17.44 10.34 9.14
N LYS A 178 -18.52 10.01 8.43
CA LYS A 178 -19.90 10.11 8.92
C LYS A 178 -20.11 9.07 10.02
N ARG A 179 -20.06 9.52 11.28
CA ARG A 179 -19.97 8.64 12.48
C ARG A 179 -21.19 7.73 12.71
N ASP A 180 -22.34 8.10 12.17
CA ASP A 180 -23.59 7.33 12.22
C ASP A 180 -23.73 6.34 11.05
N LEU A 181 -22.76 6.27 10.12
CA LEU A 181 -22.67 5.25 9.08
C LEU A 181 -21.59 4.23 9.46
N LYS A 182 -22.00 3.03 9.84
CA LYS A 182 -21.08 1.93 10.15
C LYS A 182 -20.52 1.35 8.85
N ALA A 183 -19.23 1.04 8.83
CA ALA A 183 -18.57 0.41 7.69
C ALA A 183 -17.88 -0.89 8.13
N HIS A 184 -18.18 -1.97 7.42
CA HIS A 184 -17.52 -3.26 7.57
C HIS A 184 -16.88 -3.67 6.25
N PHE A 185 -15.83 -4.48 6.33
CA PHE A 185 -15.04 -4.95 5.20
C PHE A 185 -14.87 -6.46 5.34
N VAL A 186 -15.44 -7.22 4.42
CA VAL A 186 -15.40 -8.69 4.41
C VAL A 186 -14.58 -9.15 3.22
N SER A 187 -13.48 -9.84 3.50
CA SER A 187 -12.53 -10.27 2.47
C SER A 187 -12.20 -11.75 2.50
N ASN A 188 -11.78 -12.25 3.66
CA ASN A 188 -11.46 -13.67 3.84
C ASN A 188 -12.63 -14.61 3.50
N ILE A 189 -12.32 -15.78 2.92
CA ILE A 189 -13.27 -16.88 2.64
C ILE A 189 -13.54 -17.74 3.87
N ASP A 190 -12.74 -17.61 4.93
CA ASP A 190 -13.11 -18.10 6.24
C ASP A 190 -14.49 -17.53 6.63
N GLY A 191 -15.47 -18.43 6.75
CA GLY A 191 -16.87 -18.11 7.02
C GLY A 191 -17.07 -17.29 8.31
N THR A 192 -16.10 -17.29 9.22
CA THR A 192 -16.05 -16.44 10.40
C THR A 192 -16.22 -14.96 10.04
N HIS A 193 -15.54 -14.50 8.97
CA HIS A 193 -15.49 -13.08 8.64
C HIS A 193 -16.88 -12.52 8.25
N ILE A 194 -17.57 -13.22 7.35
CA ILE A 194 -18.94 -12.85 6.97
C ILE A 194 -19.93 -13.12 8.12
N ALA A 195 -19.78 -14.23 8.86
CA ALA A 195 -20.71 -14.59 9.92
C ALA A 195 -20.71 -13.58 11.08
N GLU A 196 -19.54 -13.14 11.56
CA GLU A 196 -19.45 -12.13 12.62
C GLU A 196 -19.95 -10.76 12.14
N THR A 197 -19.60 -10.37 10.91
CA THR A 197 -20.08 -9.10 10.33
C THR A 197 -21.61 -9.05 10.26
N LEU A 198 -22.24 -10.13 9.78
CA LEU A 198 -23.70 -10.18 9.66
C LEU A 198 -24.45 -10.18 11.00
N ARG A 199 -23.80 -10.51 12.13
CA ARG A 199 -24.39 -10.38 13.47
C ARG A 199 -24.55 -8.93 13.90
N GLU A 200 -23.73 -8.02 13.36
CA GLU A 200 -23.80 -6.59 13.62
C GLU A 200 -24.69 -5.83 12.62
N CYS A 201 -25.16 -6.52 11.58
CA CYS A 201 -25.95 -5.96 10.48
C CYS A 201 -27.47 -6.10 10.70
N ASN A 202 -28.24 -5.19 10.09
CA ASN A 202 -29.69 -5.26 10.02
C ASN A 202 -30.14 -5.32 8.54
N PRO A 203 -30.87 -6.37 8.11
CA PRO A 203 -31.32 -6.51 6.72
C PRO A 203 -32.10 -5.30 6.19
N GLU A 204 -32.75 -4.52 7.06
CA GLU A 204 -33.51 -3.33 6.65
C GLU A 204 -32.65 -2.08 6.37
N THR A 205 -31.44 -2.00 6.94
CA THR A 205 -30.60 -0.78 6.92
C THR A 205 -29.15 -1.03 6.49
N THR A 206 -28.81 -2.26 6.07
CA THR A 206 -27.47 -2.60 5.57
C THR A 206 -27.40 -2.58 4.04
N LEU A 207 -26.40 -1.90 3.49
CA LEU A 207 -26.05 -1.88 2.07
C LEU A 207 -24.77 -2.69 1.82
N PHE A 208 -24.81 -3.66 0.92
CA PHE A 208 -23.68 -4.48 0.50
C PHE A 208 -23.07 -3.94 -0.80
N ILE A 209 -21.75 -3.84 -0.82
CA ILE A 209 -20.96 -3.37 -1.96
C ILE A 209 -20.10 -4.56 -2.41
N ILE A 210 -20.40 -5.12 -3.59
CA ILE A 210 -19.68 -6.29 -4.10
C ILE A 210 -18.55 -5.82 -5.03
N ALA A 211 -17.32 -5.89 -4.55
CA ALA A 211 -16.14 -5.34 -5.20
C ALA A 211 -15.31 -6.43 -5.89
N SER A 212 -15.57 -6.69 -7.19
CA SER A 212 -14.84 -7.69 -7.97
C SER A 212 -14.79 -7.32 -9.45
N LYS A 213 -13.57 -7.13 -9.97
CA LYS A 213 -13.31 -6.80 -11.39
C LYS A 213 -14.00 -7.77 -12.35
N THR A 214 -13.80 -9.06 -12.12
CA THR A 214 -14.33 -10.13 -12.98
C THR A 214 -15.75 -10.56 -12.57
N PHE A 215 -16.15 -10.24 -11.32
CA PHE A 215 -17.35 -10.77 -10.68
C PHE A 215 -17.39 -12.31 -10.62
N THR A 216 -16.21 -12.94 -10.61
CA THR A 216 -16.03 -14.40 -10.57
C THR A 216 -15.03 -14.85 -9.52
N THR A 217 -14.48 -13.92 -8.73
CA THR A 217 -13.53 -14.22 -7.65
C THR A 217 -14.22 -15.11 -6.62
N GLN A 218 -13.71 -16.32 -6.41
CA GLN A 218 -14.39 -17.36 -5.64
C GLN A 218 -14.73 -16.89 -4.23
N GLU A 219 -13.77 -16.29 -3.55
CA GLU A 219 -13.91 -15.79 -2.18
C GLU A 219 -14.99 -14.71 -2.09
N THR A 220 -14.91 -13.70 -2.98
CA THR A 220 -15.86 -12.57 -3.02
C THR A 220 -17.27 -13.01 -3.36
N ILE A 221 -17.45 -13.88 -4.36
CA ILE A 221 -18.79 -14.30 -4.79
C ILE A 221 -19.43 -15.24 -3.76
N THR A 222 -18.66 -16.14 -3.14
CA THR A 222 -19.19 -16.99 -2.05
C THR A 222 -19.66 -16.15 -0.86
N ASN A 223 -18.89 -15.12 -0.48
CA ASN A 223 -19.30 -14.17 0.56
C ASN A 223 -20.54 -13.34 0.14
N ALA A 224 -20.59 -12.88 -1.10
CA ALA A 224 -21.73 -12.13 -1.64
C ALA A 224 -23.01 -12.98 -1.66
N GLU A 225 -22.94 -14.25 -2.08
CA GLU A 225 -24.05 -15.19 -2.06
C GLU A 225 -24.51 -15.50 -0.63
N SER A 226 -23.57 -15.62 0.31
CA SER A 226 -23.88 -15.79 1.73
C SER A 226 -24.62 -14.58 2.31
N ALA A 227 -24.16 -13.37 1.99
CA ALA A 227 -24.83 -12.12 2.38
C ALA A 227 -26.22 -11.99 1.74
N LYS A 228 -26.35 -12.31 0.45
CA LYS A 228 -27.63 -12.32 -0.26
C LYS A 228 -28.60 -13.33 0.33
N ALA A 229 -28.14 -14.54 0.63
CA ALA A 229 -28.95 -15.57 1.27
C ALA A 229 -29.42 -15.14 2.67
N TRP A 230 -28.53 -14.54 3.47
CA TRP A 230 -28.89 -13.95 4.76
C TRP A 230 -29.94 -12.85 4.64
N PHE A 231 -29.76 -11.93 3.69
CA PHE A 231 -30.70 -10.83 3.45
C PHE A 231 -32.09 -11.35 3.06
N LEU A 232 -32.14 -12.31 2.13
CA LEU A 232 -33.39 -12.88 1.62
C LEU A 232 -34.12 -13.77 2.63
N LYS A 233 -33.44 -14.28 3.68
CA LYS A 233 -34.14 -14.92 4.81
C LYS A 233 -35.15 -13.99 5.48
N THR A 234 -34.90 -12.67 5.45
CA THR A 234 -35.78 -11.66 6.05
C THR A 234 -36.59 -10.91 5.00
N ALA A 235 -35.96 -10.42 3.93
CA ALA A 235 -36.60 -9.62 2.89
C ALA A 235 -37.56 -10.43 1.99
N LYS A 236 -37.34 -11.74 1.87
CA LYS A 236 -38.11 -12.74 1.08
C LYS A 236 -38.18 -12.52 -0.44
N ASP A 237 -38.31 -11.28 -0.91
CA ASP A 237 -38.43 -10.93 -2.32
C ASP A 237 -37.06 -10.61 -2.95
N GLN A 238 -36.76 -11.26 -4.08
CA GLN A 238 -35.55 -11.00 -4.87
C GLN A 238 -35.48 -9.57 -5.39
N ALA A 239 -36.62 -8.92 -5.66
CA ALA A 239 -36.66 -7.54 -6.14
C ALA A 239 -36.03 -6.56 -5.13
N HIS A 240 -35.95 -6.92 -3.85
CA HIS A 240 -35.32 -6.08 -2.82
C HIS A 240 -33.79 -6.09 -2.87
N VAL A 241 -33.15 -7.01 -3.60
CA VAL A 241 -31.69 -7.04 -3.78
C VAL A 241 -31.19 -5.74 -4.40
N ALA A 242 -31.91 -5.17 -5.36
CA ALA A 242 -31.55 -3.91 -6.01
C ALA A 242 -31.52 -2.69 -5.06
N LYS A 243 -32.07 -2.79 -3.84
CA LYS A 243 -31.99 -1.71 -2.83
C LYS A 243 -30.84 -1.89 -1.84
N HIS A 244 -30.27 -3.08 -1.77
CA HIS A 244 -29.30 -3.47 -0.73
C HIS A 244 -27.99 -4.01 -1.30
N PHE A 245 -27.85 -4.14 -2.61
CA PHE A 245 -26.64 -4.62 -3.26
C PHE A 245 -26.28 -3.71 -4.43
N VAL A 246 -25.01 -3.29 -4.46
CA VAL A 246 -24.37 -2.60 -5.56
C VAL A 246 -23.09 -3.34 -5.98
N ALA A 247 -22.64 -3.15 -7.21
CA ALA A 247 -21.47 -3.84 -7.74
C ALA A 247 -20.41 -2.87 -8.24
N LEU A 248 -19.15 -3.17 -7.95
CA LEU A 248 -17.98 -2.49 -8.54
C LEU A 248 -17.35 -3.52 -9.47
N SER A 249 -17.62 -3.41 -10.78
CA SER A 249 -17.26 -4.47 -11.72
C SER A 249 -17.23 -4.01 -13.18
N THR A 250 -16.67 -4.87 -14.02
CA THR A 250 -16.67 -4.75 -15.49
C THR A 250 -17.64 -5.73 -16.16
N ASN A 251 -18.25 -6.64 -15.39
CA ASN A 251 -19.02 -7.77 -15.90
C ASN A 251 -20.53 -7.60 -15.69
N THR A 252 -21.16 -6.80 -16.54
CA THR A 252 -22.61 -6.51 -16.48
C THR A 252 -23.48 -7.77 -16.44
N LYS A 253 -23.12 -8.80 -17.21
CA LYS A 253 -23.88 -10.07 -17.27
C LYS A 253 -23.90 -10.80 -15.93
N ALA A 254 -22.74 -10.91 -15.27
CA ALA A 254 -22.65 -11.58 -13.98
C ALA A 254 -23.33 -10.77 -12.86
N VAL A 255 -23.17 -9.43 -12.88
CA VAL A 255 -23.81 -8.51 -11.93
C VAL A 255 -25.34 -8.60 -12.00
N THR A 256 -25.90 -8.52 -13.22
CA THR A 256 -27.35 -8.61 -13.43
C THR A 256 -27.90 -10.00 -13.13
N ALA A 257 -27.17 -11.07 -13.47
CA ALA A 257 -27.52 -12.44 -13.07
C ALA A 257 -27.53 -12.64 -11.54
N PHE A 258 -26.67 -11.93 -10.80
CA PHE A 258 -26.71 -11.91 -9.34
C PHE A 258 -27.95 -11.16 -8.80
N GLY A 259 -28.62 -10.35 -9.60
CA GLY A 259 -29.83 -9.59 -9.23
C GLY A 259 -29.57 -8.14 -8.82
N ILE A 260 -28.37 -7.62 -9.08
CA ILE A 260 -28.06 -6.20 -8.91
C ILE A 260 -28.53 -5.44 -10.15
N SER A 261 -29.16 -4.28 -9.94
CA SER A 261 -29.57 -3.40 -11.05
C SER A 261 -28.34 -2.91 -11.82
N GLU A 262 -28.44 -2.79 -13.14
CA GLU A 262 -27.37 -2.22 -13.96
C GLU A 262 -27.06 -0.77 -13.55
N SER A 263 -28.08 0.00 -13.14
CA SER A 263 -27.91 1.35 -12.57
C SER A 263 -27.09 1.38 -11.27
N ASN A 264 -26.92 0.24 -10.62
CA ASN A 264 -26.16 0.10 -9.37
C ASN A 264 -24.78 -0.54 -9.61
N MET A 265 -24.36 -0.62 -10.87
CA MET A 265 -23.03 -1.06 -11.25
C MET A 265 -22.14 0.17 -11.47
N PHE A 266 -20.99 0.17 -10.81
CA PHE A 266 -19.95 1.18 -10.96
C PHE A 266 -18.80 0.55 -11.75
N GLN A 267 -18.62 1.04 -12.97
CA GLN A 267 -17.65 0.49 -13.91
C GLN A 267 -16.23 0.95 -13.58
N PHE A 268 -15.27 0.12 -13.96
CA PHE A 268 -13.85 0.49 -14.09
C PHE A 268 -13.23 -0.33 -15.22
N TRP A 269 -11.92 -0.18 -15.47
CA TRP A 269 -11.29 -0.69 -16.69
C TRP A 269 -10.15 -1.67 -16.41
N ASP A 270 -9.68 -2.34 -17.45
CA ASP A 270 -8.68 -3.38 -17.32
C ASP A 270 -7.27 -2.84 -16.99
N TRP A 271 -6.96 -1.61 -17.42
CA TRP A 271 -5.78 -0.83 -17.06
C TRP A 271 -5.75 -0.35 -15.60
N VAL A 272 -6.84 -0.58 -14.85
CA VAL A 272 -6.87 -0.44 -13.39
C VAL A 272 -6.40 -1.75 -12.75
N GLY A 273 -5.14 -1.75 -12.30
CA GLY A 273 -4.58 -2.83 -11.49
C GLY A 273 -5.23 -2.87 -10.10
N GLY A 274 -5.53 -4.07 -9.58
CA GLY A 274 -6.26 -4.21 -8.31
C GLY A 274 -5.62 -3.46 -7.14
N ARG A 275 -4.31 -3.60 -6.96
CA ARG A 275 -3.53 -2.91 -5.91
C ARG A 275 -3.33 -1.40 -6.13
N TYR A 276 -3.88 -0.85 -7.21
CA TYR A 276 -3.89 0.57 -7.58
C TYR A 276 -5.32 1.07 -7.83
N SER A 277 -6.34 0.37 -7.31
CA SER A 277 -7.73 0.58 -7.74
C SER A 277 -8.56 1.48 -6.83
N LEU A 278 -8.09 1.83 -5.63
CA LEU A 278 -8.88 2.59 -4.64
C LEU A 278 -9.37 3.96 -5.13
N TRP A 279 -8.75 4.48 -6.19
CA TRP A 279 -9.07 5.74 -6.85
C TRP A 279 -10.30 5.65 -7.78
N SER A 280 -10.67 4.43 -8.18
CA SER A 280 -11.78 4.14 -9.11
C SER A 280 -13.12 3.94 -8.38
N ALA A 281 -14.08 3.30 -9.06
CA ALA A 281 -15.27 2.72 -8.46
C ALA A 281 -14.99 1.94 -7.15
N ILE A 282 -13.85 1.26 -7.02
CA ILE A 282 -13.43 0.57 -5.77
C ILE A 282 -13.43 1.51 -4.55
N GLY A 283 -13.21 2.81 -4.76
CA GLY A 283 -13.30 3.84 -3.73
C GLY A 283 -14.71 4.18 -3.25
N LEU A 284 -15.78 3.53 -3.75
CA LEU A 284 -17.16 3.83 -3.37
C LEU A 284 -17.37 3.79 -1.84
N SER A 285 -16.86 2.75 -1.17
CA SER A 285 -16.99 2.65 0.30
C SER A 285 -16.21 3.76 1.02
N ILE A 286 -15.10 4.23 0.45
CA ILE A 286 -14.36 5.39 0.97
C ILE A 286 -15.26 6.62 0.90
N ALA A 287 -15.77 6.95 -0.29
CA ALA A 287 -16.66 8.09 -0.50
C ALA A 287 -17.93 8.02 0.36
N LEU A 288 -18.49 6.83 0.59
CA LEU A 288 -19.62 6.64 1.50
C LEU A 288 -19.28 7.00 2.94
N VAL A 289 -18.08 6.62 3.41
CA VAL A 289 -17.63 6.89 4.78
C VAL A 289 -17.28 8.36 4.98
N ILE A 290 -16.40 8.93 4.14
CA ILE A 290 -15.85 10.28 4.35
C ILE A 290 -16.60 11.39 3.60
N GLY A 291 -17.52 11.05 2.70
CA GLY A 291 -18.18 11.99 1.79
C GLY A 291 -17.39 12.21 0.51
N TYR A 292 -18.10 12.57 -0.57
CA TYR A 292 -17.50 12.70 -1.89
C TYR A 292 -16.46 13.83 -1.96
N GLU A 293 -16.68 14.96 -1.27
CA GLU A 293 -15.74 16.08 -1.27
C GLU A 293 -14.38 15.67 -0.69
N ASN A 294 -14.38 14.85 0.38
CA ASN A 294 -13.15 14.32 0.96
C ASN A 294 -12.53 13.23 0.07
N PHE A 295 -13.33 12.46 -0.68
CA PHE A 295 -12.82 11.51 -1.68
C PHE A 295 -12.18 12.24 -2.87
N GLU A 296 -12.79 13.31 -3.37
CA GLU A 296 -12.21 14.15 -4.41
C GLU A 296 -10.92 14.84 -3.92
N ALA A 297 -10.89 15.30 -2.67
CA ALA A 297 -9.68 15.82 -2.04
C ALA A 297 -8.56 14.74 -1.98
N LEU A 298 -8.89 13.50 -1.65
CA LEU A 298 -7.96 12.37 -1.74
C LEU A 298 -7.41 12.20 -3.17
N LEU A 299 -8.25 12.26 -4.20
CA LEU A 299 -7.83 12.21 -5.60
C LEU A 299 -6.92 13.39 -5.97
N LYS A 300 -7.27 14.62 -5.57
CA LYS A 300 -6.48 15.84 -5.82
C LYS A 300 -5.09 15.78 -5.20
N GLY A 301 -4.99 15.23 -3.99
CA GLY A 301 -3.70 15.01 -3.34
C GLY A 301 -2.79 14.08 -4.14
N ALA A 302 -3.35 12.97 -4.60
CA ALA A 302 -2.63 12.00 -5.42
C ALA A 302 -2.27 12.57 -6.80
N HIS A 303 -3.16 13.33 -7.44
CA HIS A 303 -2.89 14.08 -8.68
C HIS A 303 -1.71 15.05 -8.53
N GLY A 304 -1.66 15.79 -7.41
CA GLY A 304 -0.56 16.72 -7.15
C GLY A 304 0.80 16.00 -7.06
N MET A 305 0.83 14.80 -6.48
CA MET A 305 2.04 13.97 -6.46
C MET A 305 2.34 13.34 -7.83
N ASP A 306 1.32 13.04 -8.65
CA ASP A 306 1.52 12.63 -10.05
C ASP A 306 2.22 13.72 -10.85
N LYS A 307 1.80 14.98 -10.69
CA LYS A 307 2.47 16.15 -11.31
C LYS A 307 3.89 16.29 -10.79
N HIS A 308 4.09 16.21 -9.48
CA HIS A 308 5.43 16.23 -8.88
C HIS A 308 6.34 15.18 -9.51
N PHE A 309 5.87 13.94 -9.64
CA PHE A 309 6.62 12.86 -10.24
C PHE A 309 6.91 13.10 -11.74
N LYS A 310 5.95 13.64 -12.48
CA LYS A 310 6.06 13.91 -13.93
C LYS A 310 6.97 15.08 -14.27
N GLU A 311 6.90 16.16 -13.51
CA GLU A 311 7.47 17.45 -13.92
C GLU A 311 8.78 17.79 -13.18
N THR A 312 9.04 17.16 -12.03
CA THR A 312 10.20 17.50 -11.20
C THR A 312 11.47 16.75 -11.63
N PRO A 313 12.62 17.44 -11.78
CA PRO A 313 13.91 16.80 -12.03
C PRO A 313 14.23 15.71 -10.99
N LEU A 314 14.84 14.61 -11.42
CA LEU A 314 15.02 13.41 -10.60
C LEU A 314 15.71 13.69 -9.25
N GLU A 315 16.67 14.61 -9.20
CA GLU A 315 17.39 15.03 -7.99
C GLU A 315 16.53 15.77 -6.94
N ASN A 316 15.33 16.22 -7.32
CA ASN A 316 14.34 16.85 -6.42
C ASN A 316 13.03 16.05 -6.33
N ASN A 317 12.96 14.90 -7.00
CA ASN A 317 11.75 14.11 -7.17
C ASN A 317 11.60 13.10 -6.02
N LEU A 318 10.56 13.26 -5.20
CA LEU A 318 10.42 12.53 -3.93
C LEU A 318 10.28 11.01 -4.15
N PRO A 319 9.37 10.53 -5.04
CA PRO A 319 9.31 9.11 -5.36
C PRO A 319 10.62 8.52 -5.85
N VAL A 320 11.35 9.25 -6.71
CA VAL A 320 12.61 8.77 -7.29
C VAL A 320 13.71 8.67 -6.23
N LEU A 321 13.84 9.69 -5.37
CA LEU A 321 14.82 9.68 -4.28
C LEU A 321 14.58 8.50 -3.33
N LEU A 322 13.33 8.25 -2.92
CA LEU A 322 12.99 7.08 -2.10
C LEU A 322 13.26 5.76 -2.83
N ALA A 323 13.00 5.69 -4.14
CA ALA A 323 13.20 4.49 -4.94
C ALA A 323 14.68 4.12 -5.04
N VAL A 324 15.55 5.08 -5.40
CA VAL A 324 16.98 4.81 -5.57
C VAL A 324 17.69 4.50 -4.24
N LEU A 325 17.24 5.09 -3.13
CA LEU A 325 17.69 4.68 -1.79
C LEU A 325 17.27 3.24 -1.47
N GLY A 326 16.06 2.84 -1.85
CA GLY A 326 15.61 1.46 -1.72
C GLY A 326 16.49 0.49 -2.53
N VAL A 327 16.82 0.83 -3.78
CA VAL A 327 17.75 0.05 -4.63
C VAL A 327 19.13 -0.03 -3.97
N TRP A 328 19.64 1.07 -3.42
CA TRP A 328 20.93 1.09 -2.72
C TRP A 328 21.00 0.05 -1.60
N TYR A 329 19.97 -0.03 -0.76
CA TYR A 329 19.97 -0.98 0.35
C TYR A 329 19.63 -2.40 -0.07
N ASN A 330 18.66 -2.59 -0.96
CA ASN A 330 18.22 -3.89 -1.40
C ASN A 330 19.32 -4.64 -2.17
N ASP A 331 19.93 -3.97 -3.14
CA ASP A 331 20.80 -4.61 -4.12
C ASP A 331 22.27 -4.63 -3.71
N PHE A 332 22.73 -3.62 -2.96
CA PHE A 332 24.14 -3.51 -2.57
C PHE A 332 24.37 -3.88 -1.10
N TYR A 333 23.55 -3.38 -0.16
CA TYR A 333 23.63 -3.81 1.25
C TYR A 333 22.97 -5.16 1.52
N GLY A 334 22.22 -5.72 0.57
CA GLY A 334 21.49 -6.99 0.74
C GLY A 334 20.36 -6.91 1.77
N ALA A 335 19.79 -5.72 2.00
CA ALA A 335 18.68 -5.52 2.92
C ALA A 335 17.39 -6.13 2.36
N GLN A 336 17.03 -7.32 2.85
CA GLN A 336 15.87 -8.07 2.35
C GLN A 336 14.50 -7.46 2.71
N THR A 337 14.47 -6.50 3.62
CA THR A 337 13.22 -5.96 4.19
C THR A 337 13.25 -4.45 4.26
N HIS A 338 12.08 -3.82 4.12
CA HIS A 338 11.91 -2.38 4.31
C HIS A 338 10.73 -2.13 5.26
N ALA A 339 10.97 -1.39 6.34
CA ALA A 339 9.97 -1.17 7.38
C ALA A 339 9.18 0.14 7.17
N LEU A 340 7.86 0.09 7.26
CA LEU A 340 6.99 1.28 7.26
C LEU A 340 6.44 1.52 8.67
N LEU A 341 6.85 2.62 9.30
CA LEU A 341 6.66 2.86 10.73
C LEU A 341 5.89 4.19 10.95
N PRO A 342 4.56 4.21 10.71
CA PRO A 342 3.77 5.41 10.92
C PRO A 342 3.57 5.68 12.41
N TYR A 343 3.96 6.86 12.87
CA TYR A 343 3.66 7.41 14.19
C TYR A 343 2.30 8.11 14.14
N ASP A 344 1.29 7.33 13.73
CA ASP A 344 -0.10 7.70 13.68
C ASP A 344 -0.95 6.41 13.77
N GLN A 345 -1.95 6.42 14.64
CA GLN A 345 -2.77 5.24 14.89
C GLN A 345 -3.84 5.02 13.80
N TYR A 346 -4.27 6.07 13.10
CA TYR A 346 -5.18 5.93 11.97
C TYR A 346 -4.47 5.27 10.77
N LEU A 347 -3.16 5.44 10.65
CA LEU A 347 -2.31 4.77 9.64
C LEU A 347 -1.91 3.32 9.99
N HIS A 348 -2.57 2.63 10.94
CA HIS A 348 -2.19 1.27 11.34
C HIS A 348 -2.26 0.23 10.21
N LYS A 349 -3.04 0.48 9.17
CA LYS A 349 -3.15 -0.36 7.96
C LYS A 349 -2.27 0.08 6.79
N PHE A 350 -1.45 1.10 6.96
CA PHE A 350 -0.61 1.63 5.89
C PHE A 350 0.45 0.60 5.43
N ALA A 351 1.08 -0.10 6.38
CA ALA A 351 2.03 -1.16 6.07
C ALA A 351 1.34 -2.35 5.36
N ASP A 352 0.18 -2.78 5.84
CA ASP A 352 -0.62 -3.87 5.24
C ASP A 352 -1.02 -3.54 3.78
N TYR A 353 -1.39 -2.29 3.49
CA TYR A 353 -1.69 -1.85 2.13
C TYR A 353 -0.46 -1.93 1.21
N PHE A 354 0.70 -1.44 1.68
CA PHE A 354 1.93 -1.44 0.88
C PHE A 354 2.65 -2.80 0.85
N GLN A 355 2.30 -3.75 1.71
CA GLN A 355 2.65 -5.15 1.48
C GLN A 355 2.13 -5.62 0.14
N GLN A 356 0.85 -5.38 -0.16
CA GLN A 356 0.34 -5.70 -1.49
C GLN A 356 0.94 -4.76 -2.55
N GLY A 357 0.90 -3.45 -2.32
CA GLY A 357 1.34 -2.45 -3.30
C GLY A 357 2.76 -2.67 -3.81
N ASP A 358 3.71 -2.95 -2.92
CA ASP A 358 5.12 -3.14 -3.25
C ASP A 358 5.42 -4.60 -3.63
N MET A 359 5.09 -5.56 -2.76
CA MET A 359 5.55 -6.95 -2.91
C MET A 359 4.86 -7.66 -4.09
N GLU A 360 3.57 -7.42 -4.32
CA GLU A 360 2.87 -8.02 -5.47
C GLU A 360 3.31 -7.35 -6.79
N SER A 361 3.73 -6.09 -6.74
CA SER A 361 4.28 -5.38 -7.90
C SER A 361 5.68 -5.88 -8.25
N ASN A 362 6.60 -5.80 -7.30
CA ASN A 362 8.03 -5.91 -7.54
C ASN A 362 8.66 -7.21 -7.03
N GLY A 363 7.89 -8.11 -6.40
CA GLY A 363 8.32 -9.48 -6.07
C GLY A 363 8.42 -10.37 -7.31
N LYS A 364 9.31 -10.02 -8.24
CA LYS A 364 9.44 -10.63 -9.56
C LYS A 364 10.86 -11.13 -9.78
N SER A 365 11.04 -12.15 -10.61
CA SER A 365 12.36 -12.73 -10.88
C SER A 365 12.75 -12.73 -12.37
N VAL A 366 11.90 -12.15 -13.20
CA VAL A 366 12.05 -12.13 -14.66
C VAL A 366 11.83 -10.71 -15.17
N THR A 367 12.71 -10.24 -16.05
CA THR A 367 12.58 -8.92 -16.70
C THR A 367 11.45 -8.95 -17.74
N LYS A 368 11.05 -7.77 -18.24
CA LYS A 368 10.04 -7.68 -19.29
C LYS A 368 10.41 -8.38 -20.60
N LEU A 369 11.69 -8.66 -20.84
CA LEU A 369 12.18 -9.39 -22.01
C LEU A 369 12.33 -10.89 -21.75
N GLY A 370 11.90 -11.40 -20.59
CA GLY A 370 11.94 -12.82 -20.27
C GLY A 370 13.29 -13.30 -19.70
N GLU A 371 14.23 -12.39 -19.42
CA GLU A 371 15.51 -12.76 -18.80
C GLU A 371 15.37 -12.90 -17.29
N LYS A 372 15.97 -13.94 -16.71
CA LYS A 372 16.00 -14.12 -15.26
C LYS A 372 16.98 -13.12 -14.63
N VAL A 373 16.55 -12.42 -13.58
CA VAL A 373 17.40 -11.44 -12.89
C VAL A 373 18.54 -12.13 -12.12
N SER A 374 19.68 -11.43 -11.99
CA SER A 374 20.85 -11.87 -11.23
C SER A 374 21.12 -11.00 -9.98
N TYR A 375 20.11 -10.24 -9.56
CA TYR A 375 20.12 -9.25 -8.48
C TYR A 375 18.81 -9.37 -7.69
N GLN A 376 18.67 -8.62 -6.58
CA GLN A 376 17.45 -8.63 -5.78
C GLN A 376 16.37 -7.73 -6.42
N THR A 377 15.10 -7.93 -6.08
CA THR A 377 13.99 -7.10 -6.56
C THR A 377 13.20 -6.56 -5.37
N GLY A 378 11.86 -6.49 -5.43
CA GLY A 378 11.03 -5.96 -4.35
C GLY A 378 11.36 -6.56 -2.98
N PRO A 379 11.55 -5.73 -1.94
CA PRO A 379 11.85 -6.19 -0.59
C PRO A 379 10.59 -6.72 0.11
N ILE A 380 10.78 -7.38 1.25
CA ILE A 380 9.67 -7.70 2.16
C ILE A 380 9.25 -6.43 2.90
N ILE A 381 8.01 -5.98 2.70
CA ILE A 381 7.42 -4.86 3.42
C ILE A 381 6.78 -5.35 4.72
N TRP A 382 7.02 -4.62 5.80
CA TRP A 382 6.40 -4.89 7.09
C TRP A 382 6.40 -3.64 7.96
N GLY A 383 5.66 -3.66 9.06
CA GLY A 383 5.64 -2.54 9.99
C GLY A 383 4.47 -2.58 10.96
N ALA A 384 4.46 -1.59 11.86
CA ALA A 384 3.37 -1.34 12.79
C ALA A 384 3.40 0.14 13.19
N SER A 385 2.29 0.65 13.74
CA SER A 385 2.24 2.01 14.25
C SER A 385 3.23 2.24 15.40
N GLY A 386 3.92 3.38 15.38
CA GLY A 386 4.65 3.91 16.53
C GLY A 386 3.68 4.44 17.59
N THR A 387 3.95 4.31 18.89
CA THR A 387 5.17 3.76 19.51
C THR A 387 5.12 2.25 19.77
N ASN A 388 4.03 1.55 19.42
CA ASN A 388 3.86 0.12 19.73
C ASN A 388 5.01 -0.75 19.21
N GLY A 389 5.52 -0.47 18.00
CA GLY A 389 6.68 -1.17 17.44
C GLY A 389 7.94 -1.11 18.32
N GLN A 390 8.12 -0.02 19.07
CA GLN A 390 9.25 0.15 20.00
C GLN A 390 9.24 -0.90 21.11
N HIS A 391 8.04 -1.32 21.52
CA HIS A 391 7.80 -2.30 22.57
C HIS A 391 7.53 -3.72 22.02
N SER A 392 7.87 -3.96 20.75
CA SER A 392 7.67 -5.24 20.08
C SER A 392 8.95 -5.71 19.40
N PHE A 393 9.36 -5.05 18.31
CA PHE A 393 10.42 -5.54 17.43
C PHE A 393 11.61 -4.58 17.28
N TYR A 394 11.55 -3.35 17.82
CA TYR A 394 12.67 -2.41 17.70
C TYR A 394 13.94 -2.89 18.41
N GLN A 395 13.84 -3.81 19.38
CA GLN A 395 15.01 -4.51 19.92
C GLN A 395 15.85 -5.15 18.81
N LEU A 396 15.20 -5.85 17.86
CA LEU A 396 15.86 -6.44 16.70
C LEU A 396 16.36 -5.35 15.75
N VAL A 397 15.58 -4.29 15.53
CA VAL A 397 15.99 -3.19 14.66
C VAL A 397 17.25 -2.51 15.18
N HIS A 398 17.40 -2.32 16.50
CA HIS A 398 18.54 -1.65 17.12
C HIS A 398 19.77 -2.55 17.33
N GLN A 399 19.59 -3.74 17.88
CA GLN A 399 20.70 -4.61 18.32
C GLN A 399 20.71 -5.98 17.63
N GLY A 400 19.79 -6.22 16.69
CA GLY A 400 19.82 -7.41 15.85
C GLY A 400 20.88 -7.36 14.77
N THR A 401 21.08 -8.48 14.08
CA THR A 401 22.14 -8.66 13.07
C THR A 401 21.71 -8.33 11.65
N LYS A 402 20.55 -7.65 11.49
CA LYS A 402 19.99 -7.28 10.19
C LYS A 402 20.09 -5.77 9.98
N ILE A 403 20.41 -5.35 8.77
CA ILE A 403 20.19 -3.97 8.32
C ILE A 403 18.75 -3.86 7.81
N ILE A 404 18.01 -2.89 8.34
CA ILE A 404 16.58 -2.70 8.05
C ILE A 404 16.40 -1.20 7.76
N PRO A 405 16.40 -0.80 6.48
CA PRO A 405 15.90 0.52 6.08
C PRO A 405 14.47 0.72 6.58
N ALA A 406 14.19 1.89 7.13
CA ALA A 406 12.89 2.19 7.71
C ALA A 406 12.41 3.60 7.35
N ASP A 407 11.14 3.70 6.97
CA ASP A 407 10.45 4.97 6.74
C ASP A 407 9.60 5.29 7.99
N PHE A 408 10.02 6.30 8.74
CA PHE A 408 9.26 6.85 9.86
C PHE A 408 8.32 7.93 9.32
N ILE A 409 7.02 7.84 9.63
CA ILE A 409 6.01 8.73 9.04
C ILE A 409 5.19 9.40 10.15
N ALA A 410 5.08 10.73 10.19
CA ALA A 410 4.30 11.41 11.24
C ALA A 410 3.62 12.72 10.79
N PRO A 411 2.40 13.01 11.26
CA PRO A 411 1.85 14.36 11.17
C PRO A 411 2.44 15.28 12.25
N ALA A 412 2.70 16.53 11.90
CA ALA A 412 3.11 17.56 12.86
C ALA A 412 1.97 17.91 13.84
N THR A 413 0.72 17.84 13.39
CA THR A 413 -0.49 18.12 14.16
C THR A 413 -1.37 16.89 14.27
N THR A 414 -1.92 16.62 15.45
CA THR A 414 -2.87 15.52 15.66
C THR A 414 -4.31 15.95 15.41
N HIS A 415 -5.13 15.01 14.93
CA HIS A 415 -6.59 15.14 14.92
C HIS A 415 -7.22 15.14 16.32
N ASN A 416 -6.51 14.64 17.33
CA ASN A 416 -7.02 14.49 18.69
C ASN A 416 -6.11 15.22 19.69
N PRO A 417 -6.20 16.56 19.82
CA PRO A 417 -5.31 17.36 20.68
C PRO A 417 -5.66 17.24 22.18
N ILE A 418 -5.92 16.02 22.66
CA ILE A 418 -6.26 15.72 24.06
C ILE A 418 -5.14 16.15 25.01
N GLU A 419 -5.51 16.57 26.22
CA GLU A 419 -4.58 17.07 27.23
C GLU A 419 -3.65 18.17 26.67
N HIS A 420 -4.23 19.11 25.91
CA HIS A 420 -3.50 20.16 25.19
C HIS A 420 -2.35 19.59 24.35
N SER A 421 -2.62 18.55 23.56
CA SER A 421 -1.64 17.82 22.73
C SER A 421 -0.47 17.20 23.50
N LYS A 422 -0.61 16.91 24.80
CA LYS A 422 0.43 16.22 25.60
C LYS A 422 0.80 14.88 24.99
N HIS A 423 -0.20 14.11 24.56
CA HIS A 423 0.00 12.82 23.92
C HIS A 423 0.80 12.97 22.61
N HIS A 424 0.44 13.96 21.77
CA HIS A 424 1.14 14.19 20.50
C HIS A 424 2.59 14.66 20.70
N ARG A 425 2.87 15.48 21.72
CA ARG A 425 4.25 15.86 22.06
C ARG A 425 5.11 14.65 22.45
N ILE A 426 4.56 13.72 23.23
CA ILE A 426 5.25 12.47 23.62
C ILE A 426 5.43 11.56 22.40
N LEU A 427 4.43 11.46 21.53
CA LEU A 427 4.52 10.70 20.28
C LEU A 427 5.64 11.25 19.39
N LEU A 428 5.67 12.57 19.19
CA LEU A 428 6.68 13.21 18.36
C LEU A 428 8.09 13.16 18.97
N SER A 429 8.23 13.28 20.30
CA SER A 429 9.56 13.08 20.92
C SER A 429 10.12 11.68 20.61
N ASN A 430 9.25 10.67 20.57
CA ASN A 430 9.62 9.31 20.20
C ASN A 430 9.86 9.13 18.68
N TYR A 431 9.13 9.86 17.84
CA TYR A 431 9.36 9.90 16.39
C TYR A 431 10.73 10.51 16.06
N PHE A 432 11.16 11.55 16.79
CA PHE A 432 12.48 12.16 16.61
C PHE A 432 13.60 11.30 17.20
N ALA A 433 13.41 10.77 18.41
CA ALA A 433 14.46 10.05 19.13
C ALA A 433 14.82 8.70 18.49
N GLN A 434 13.89 7.99 17.86
CA GLN A 434 14.16 6.64 17.33
C GLN A 434 15.09 6.66 16.10
N PRO A 435 14.86 7.46 15.04
CA PRO A 435 15.82 7.67 13.96
C PRO A 435 17.17 8.20 14.43
N GLU A 436 17.19 9.08 15.44
CA GLU A 436 18.44 9.58 16.05
C GLU A 436 19.23 8.44 16.73
N ALA A 437 18.56 7.63 17.55
CA ALA A 437 19.17 6.49 18.22
C ALA A 437 19.66 5.44 17.22
N LEU A 438 18.90 5.16 16.16
CA LEU A 438 19.30 4.25 15.08
C LEU A 438 20.54 4.76 14.33
N ALA A 439 20.62 6.06 14.08
CA ALA A 439 21.75 6.65 13.37
C ALA A 439 23.03 6.68 14.21
N PHE A 440 22.94 7.07 15.49
CA PHE A 440 24.12 7.44 16.28
C PHE A 440 24.49 6.47 17.40
N GLY A 441 23.56 5.57 17.78
CA GLY A 441 23.83 4.54 18.77
C GLY A 441 24.23 5.08 20.15
N LYS A 442 24.91 4.24 20.92
CA LYS A 442 25.43 4.54 22.26
C LYS A 442 26.73 3.79 22.45
N THR A 443 27.83 4.52 22.62
CA THR A 443 29.17 3.96 22.76
C THR A 443 29.37 3.26 24.11
N GLU A 444 30.33 2.34 24.16
CA GLU A 444 30.72 1.68 25.40
C GLU A 444 31.13 2.67 26.50
N GLU A 445 31.87 3.72 26.15
CA GLU A 445 32.26 4.78 27.08
C GLU A 445 31.04 5.47 27.72
N ALA A 446 30.02 5.77 26.91
CA ALA A 446 28.78 6.35 27.38
C ALA A 446 28.04 5.37 28.32
N VAL A 447 28.00 4.08 27.97
CA VAL A 447 27.42 3.03 28.82
C VAL A 447 28.15 2.91 30.15
N ARG A 448 29.49 2.87 30.16
CA ARG A 448 30.28 2.79 31.39
C ARG A 448 30.07 4.01 32.27
N LYS A 449 29.94 5.20 31.67
CA LYS A 449 29.62 6.42 32.41
C LYS A 449 28.23 6.35 33.06
N GLU A 450 27.24 5.75 32.40
CA GLU A 450 25.89 5.54 32.95
C GLU A 450 25.85 4.49 34.08
N LEU A 451 26.59 3.39 33.94
CA LEU A 451 26.56 2.27 34.89
C LEU A 451 27.50 2.44 36.10
N GLY A 452 28.52 3.29 35.97
CA GLY A 452 29.51 3.53 37.01
C GLY A 452 30.66 2.51 37.02
N PRO A 453 31.66 2.70 37.91
CA PRO A 453 32.93 1.98 37.87
C PRO A 453 32.84 0.48 38.19
N ASN A 454 31.75 0.04 38.81
CA ASN A 454 31.53 -1.35 39.22
C ASN A 454 30.66 -2.14 38.23
N ALA A 455 30.47 -1.61 37.02
CA ALA A 455 29.66 -2.26 36.00
C ALA A 455 30.30 -3.56 35.52
N GLN A 456 29.52 -4.64 35.51
CA GLN A 456 29.93 -5.91 34.91
C GLN A 456 30.09 -5.78 33.40
N GLU A 457 31.11 -6.45 32.84
CA GLU A 457 31.50 -6.30 31.45
C GLU A 457 30.39 -6.74 30.48
N GLU A 458 29.74 -7.86 30.79
CA GLU A 458 28.61 -8.39 30.04
C GLU A 458 27.44 -7.41 29.97
N VAL A 459 27.18 -6.67 31.06
CA VAL A 459 26.12 -5.65 31.13
C VAL A 459 26.50 -4.40 30.33
N VAL A 460 27.78 -4.03 30.34
CA VAL A 460 28.29 -2.94 29.50
C VAL A 460 28.09 -3.30 28.03
N LYS A 461 28.57 -4.47 27.60
CA LYS A 461 28.47 -4.91 26.19
C LYS A 461 27.02 -5.05 25.73
N SER A 462 26.12 -5.55 26.57
CA SER A 462 24.70 -5.69 26.20
C SER A 462 23.96 -4.36 26.05
N LYS A 463 24.50 -3.26 26.59
CA LYS A 463 23.89 -1.92 26.55
C LYS A 463 24.51 -1.01 25.49
N VAL A 464 25.49 -1.50 24.73
CA VAL A 464 26.04 -0.79 23.56
C VAL A 464 25.04 -0.87 22.41
N PHE A 465 24.91 0.25 21.70
CA PHE A 465 24.14 0.35 20.46
C PHE A 465 25.10 0.81 19.37
N ASP A 466 25.31 -0.04 18.36
CA ASP A 466 26.29 0.25 17.28
C ASP A 466 25.87 1.45 16.43
N GLY A 467 24.58 1.78 16.39
CA GLY A 467 24.03 2.83 15.55
C GLY A 467 24.22 2.49 14.06
N ASN A 468 24.46 3.52 13.24
CA ASN A 468 24.70 3.42 11.80
C ASN A 468 23.59 2.71 11.00
N ARG A 469 22.34 2.80 11.48
CA ARG A 469 21.16 2.18 10.87
C ARG A 469 20.35 3.22 10.10
N PRO A 470 20.07 3.01 8.81
CA PRO A 470 19.51 4.03 7.97
C PRO A 470 18.00 4.20 8.13
N THR A 471 17.53 5.44 8.05
CA THR A 471 16.10 5.77 8.13
C THR A 471 15.76 6.95 7.23
N ASN A 472 14.55 6.95 6.66
CA ASN A 472 13.90 8.16 6.17
C ASN A 472 12.92 8.67 7.23
N SER A 473 12.81 9.99 7.36
CA SER A 473 11.81 10.67 8.18
C SER A 473 10.87 11.47 7.27
N ILE A 474 9.62 11.04 7.20
CA ILE A 474 8.57 11.62 6.35
C ILE A 474 7.58 12.35 7.26
N MET A 475 7.43 13.66 7.06
CA MET A 475 6.59 14.49 7.92
C MET A 475 5.68 15.39 7.10
N PHE A 476 4.46 15.63 7.60
CA PHE A 476 3.45 16.48 6.96
C PHE A 476 2.63 17.24 8.01
N PRO A 477 1.95 18.36 7.69
CA PRO A 477 1.27 19.18 8.70
C PRO A 477 0.16 18.45 9.48
N LEU A 478 -0.77 17.81 8.78
CA LEU A 478 -1.92 17.08 9.32
C LEU A 478 -2.30 15.98 8.32
N LEU A 479 -2.80 14.84 8.79
CA LEU A 479 -3.28 13.77 7.91
C LEU A 479 -4.65 14.12 7.33
N THR A 480 -4.69 14.94 6.28
CA THR A 480 -5.90 15.26 5.52
C THR A 480 -6.13 14.25 4.39
N PRO A 481 -7.32 14.21 3.75
CA PRO A 481 -7.52 13.38 2.56
C PRO A 481 -6.50 13.69 1.45
N GLU A 482 -6.23 14.96 1.16
CA GLU A 482 -5.21 15.36 0.17
C GLU A 482 -3.81 14.86 0.55
N VAL A 483 -3.39 15.02 1.82
CA VAL A 483 -2.07 14.56 2.27
C VAL A 483 -1.96 13.04 2.18
N LEU A 484 -3.01 12.30 2.55
CA LEU A 484 -3.01 10.84 2.40
C LEU A 484 -2.94 10.45 0.93
N GLY A 485 -3.66 11.13 0.04
CA GLY A 485 -3.62 10.88 -1.40
C GLY A 485 -2.22 11.07 -1.97
N ALA A 486 -1.58 12.19 -1.64
CA ALA A 486 -0.21 12.48 -2.03
C ALA A 486 0.78 11.45 -1.47
N LEU A 487 0.60 11.02 -0.22
CA LEU A 487 1.45 10.02 0.43
C LEU A 487 1.31 8.65 -0.23
N ILE A 488 0.11 8.22 -0.60
CA ILE A 488 -0.07 6.92 -1.27
C ILE A 488 0.56 6.98 -2.66
N ALA A 489 0.28 8.01 -3.45
CA ALA A 489 0.85 8.20 -4.78
C ALA A 489 2.38 8.31 -4.77
N LEU A 490 2.97 8.89 -3.71
CA LEU A 490 4.42 8.93 -3.49
C LEU A 490 5.02 7.52 -3.52
N TYR A 491 4.40 6.57 -2.82
CA TYR A 491 4.86 5.18 -2.79
C TYR A 491 4.50 4.41 -4.08
N GLU A 492 3.36 4.67 -4.71
CA GLU A 492 3.03 4.07 -6.02
C GLU A 492 4.13 4.38 -7.05
N HIS A 493 4.59 5.64 -7.10
CA HIS A 493 5.66 6.07 -8.01
C HIS A 493 7.05 5.62 -7.57
N LYS A 494 7.29 5.44 -6.26
CA LYS A 494 8.50 4.78 -5.73
C LYS A 494 8.59 3.36 -6.29
N ILE A 495 7.50 2.59 -6.15
CA ILE A 495 7.40 1.19 -6.60
C ILE A 495 7.60 1.11 -8.12
N PHE A 496 6.95 2.00 -8.88
CA PHE A 496 7.15 2.10 -10.32
C PHE A 496 8.62 2.34 -10.69
N THR A 497 9.26 3.32 -10.04
CA THR A 497 10.66 3.69 -10.34
C THR A 497 11.60 2.51 -10.09
N GLN A 498 11.43 1.79 -8.99
CA GLN A 498 12.22 0.58 -8.71
C GLN A 498 11.99 -0.51 -9.76
N GLY A 499 10.73 -0.76 -10.13
CA GLY A 499 10.39 -1.73 -11.17
C GLY A 499 11.04 -1.41 -12.53
N VAL A 500 11.09 -0.13 -12.91
CA VAL A 500 11.79 0.33 -14.11
C VAL A 500 13.29 0.10 -14.03
N ILE A 501 13.93 0.44 -12.89
CA ILE A 501 15.36 0.21 -12.68
C ILE A 501 15.71 -1.28 -12.81
N TRP A 502 14.92 -2.16 -12.17
CA TRP A 502 15.11 -3.61 -12.23
C TRP A 502 14.69 -4.23 -13.57
N GLY A 503 14.02 -3.49 -14.45
CA GLY A 503 13.57 -3.95 -15.76
C GLY A 503 12.42 -4.98 -15.70
N ILE A 504 11.69 -5.06 -14.57
CA ILE A 504 10.61 -6.04 -14.31
C ILE A 504 9.23 -5.46 -14.60
N ASN A 505 8.18 -6.31 -14.64
CA ASN A 505 6.81 -5.83 -14.76
C ASN A 505 6.14 -5.61 -13.39
N SER A 506 5.99 -4.36 -12.97
CA SER A 506 5.32 -4.01 -11.71
C SER A 506 3.80 -4.21 -11.72
N PHE A 507 3.20 -4.55 -12.86
CA PHE A 507 1.75 -4.43 -13.06
C PHE A 507 1.03 -5.74 -13.36
N ASP A 508 1.77 -6.85 -13.49
CA ASP A 508 1.23 -8.21 -13.54
C ASP A 508 1.32 -8.91 -12.17
N GLN A 509 0.80 -10.14 -12.08
CA GLN A 509 0.85 -10.97 -10.86
C GLN A 509 0.77 -12.47 -11.15
N MET A 510 1.50 -12.97 -12.16
CA MET A 510 1.41 -14.40 -12.59
C MET A 510 1.66 -15.41 -11.45
N GLY A 511 2.40 -15.02 -10.41
CA GLY A 511 2.69 -15.87 -9.24
C GLY A 511 1.47 -16.36 -8.46
N VAL A 512 0.29 -15.75 -8.62
CA VAL A 512 -0.93 -16.15 -7.90
C VAL A 512 -1.72 -17.27 -8.59
N GLU A 513 -1.40 -17.60 -9.85
CA GLU A 513 -2.22 -18.52 -10.66
C GLU A 513 -2.10 -19.99 -10.23
N LEU A 514 -0.87 -20.44 -9.93
CA LEU A 514 -0.62 -21.84 -9.56
C LEU A 514 -1.44 -22.26 -8.34
N GLY A 515 -1.44 -21.43 -7.28
CA GLY A 515 -2.21 -21.68 -6.07
C GLY A 515 -3.72 -21.79 -6.35
N LYS A 516 -4.27 -20.92 -7.21
CA LYS A 516 -5.70 -20.93 -7.58
C LYS A 516 -6.08 -22.21 -8.32
N VAL A 517 -5.26 -22.66 -9.26
CA VAL A 517 -5.50 -23.91 -10.01
C VAL A 517 -5.46 -25.12 -9.08
N LEU A 518 -4.42 -25.21 -8.22
CA LEU A 518 -4.28 -26.30 -7.26
C LEU A 518 -5.44 -26.33 -6.26
N ALA A 519 -5.84 -25.18 -5.71
CA ALA A 519 -6.95 -25.10 -4.77
C ALA A 519 -8.28 -25.57 -5.39
N LYS A 520 -8.57 -25.17 -6.64
CA LYS A 520 -9.76 -25.65 -7.36
C LYS A 520 -9.77 -27.16 -7.55
N ASN A 521 -8.61 -27.74 -7.89
CA ASN A 521 -8.47 -29.19 -8.06
C ASN A 521 -8.62 -29.94 -6.72
N ILE A 522 -8.03 -29.42 -5.65
CA ILE A 522 -8.12 -30.00 -4.30
C ILE A 522 -9.57 -29.94 -3.81
N LEU A 523 -10.26 -28.80 -3.97
CA LEU A 523 -11.65 -28.62 -3.53
C LEU A 523 -12.58 -29.71 -4.08
N ALA A 524 -12.39 -30.12 -5.33
CA ALA A 524 -13.18 -31.18 -5.96
C ALA A 524 -12.94 -32.59 -5.37
N GLN A 525 -11.90 -32.77 -4.56
CA GLN A 525 -11.48 -34.06 -3.97
C GLN A 525 -11.69 -34.13 -2.45
N LEU A 526 -12.23 -33.08 -1.82
CA LEU A 526 -12.37 -33.03 -0.36
C LEU A 526 -13.55 -33.86 0.18
N GLU A 527 -14.47 -34.34 -0.67
CA GLU A 527 -15.68 -35.04 -0.21
C GLU A 527 -15.41 -36.44 0.34
N LYS A 528 -14.70 -37.32 -0.37
CA LYS A 528 -14.44 -38.70 0.09
C LYS A 528 -12.96 -39.07 0.01
N PRO A 529 -12.47 -40.00 0.87
CA PRO A 529 -11.08 -40.45 0.79
C PRO A 529 -10.68 -41.00 -0.57
N ASP A 530 -11.58 -41.70 -1.26
CA ASP A 530 -11.31 -42.29 -2.57
C ASP A 530 -11.17 -41.25 -3.71
N ASP A 531 -11.59 -40.00 -3.47
CA ASP A 531 -11.47 -38.92 -4.47
C ASP A 531 -10.04 -38.33 -4.50
N VAL A 532 -9.20 -38.63 -3.51
CA VAL A 532 -7.89 -37.99 -3.32
C VAL A 532 -6.82 -38.64 -4.21
N VAL A 533 -6.51 -38.00 -5.33
CA VAL A 533 -5.58 -38.52 -6.35
C VAL A 533 -4.68 -37.44 -6.94
N GLY A 534 -3.45 -37.81 -7.31
CA GLY A 534 -2.55 -36.97 -8.08
C GLY A 534 -1.72 -35.96 -7.27
N HIS A 535 -1.63 -36.13 -5.94
CA HIS A 535 -0.86 -35.25 -5.06
C HIS A 535 0.35 -35.97 -4.45
N ASP A 536 1.27 -35.20 -3.89
CA ASP A 536 2.36 -35.75 -3.09
C ASP A 536 1.85 -36.36 -1.76
N SER A 537 2.72 -37.10 -1.07
CA SER A 537 2.35 -37.82 0.16
C SER A 537 1.95 -36.89 1.31
N SER A 538 2.48 -35.66 1.37
CA SER A 538 2.14 -34.71 2.43
C SER A 538 0.72 -34.17 2.20
N THR A 539 0.42 -33.67 1.01
CA THR A 539 -0.91 -33.15 0.65
C THR A 539 -1.99 -34.23 0.83
N THR A 540 -1.73 -35.44 0.33
CA THR A 540 -2.63 -36.59 0.48
C THR A 540 -2.89 -36.92 1.94
N GLY A 541 -1.83 -37.01 2.76
CA GLY A 541 -1.95 -37.30 4.20
C GLY A 541 -2.74 -36.23 4.96
N LEU A 542 -2.55 -34.95 4.63
CA LEU A 542 -3.29 -33.83 5.23
C LEU A 542 -4.78 -33.85 4.86
N ILE A 543 -5.13 -34.13 3.60
CA ILE A 543 -6.54 -34.22 3.18
C ILE A 543 -7.23 -35.38 3.92
N HIS A 544 -6.61 -36.55 3.98
CA HIS A 544 -7.16 -37.68 4.75
C HIS A 544 -7.31 -37.34 6.23
N GLN A 545 -6.37 -36.59 6.80
CA GLN A 545 -6.45 -36.17 8.20
C GLN A 545 -7.60 -35.17 8.42
N TYR A 546 -7.80 -34.22 7.51
CA TYR A 546 -8.95 -33.31 7.50
C TYR A 546 -10.27 -34.09 7.41
N GLN A 547 -10.40 -35.01 6.45
CA GLN A 547 -11.61 -35.83 6.26
C GLN A 547 -11.94 -36.68 7.50
N LYS A 548 -10.92 -37.14 8.24
CA LYS A 548 -11.10 -37.86 9.51
C LYS A 548 -11.56 -36.97 10.67
N TRP A 549 -11.16 -35.69 10.69
CA TRP A 549 -11.42 -34.78 11.82
C TRP A 549 -12.66 -33.91 11.64
N ARG A 550 -13.04 -33.58 10.40
CA ARG A 550 -14.18 -32.69 10.14
C ARG A 550 -15.48 -33.30 10.68
N LYS A 551 -16.34 -32.42 11.16
CA LYS A 551 -17.69 -32.73 11.63
C LYS A 551 -18.64 -31.88 10.81
N GLU A 552 -18.99 -32.37 9.64
CA GLU A 552 -19.94 -31.75 8.70
C GLU A 552 -21.34 -32.35 8.88
#